data_AF-A0A318DTU8-F1
#
_entry.id   AF-A0A318DTU8-F1
#
_cell.length_a   1.000
_cell.length_b   1.000
_cell.length_c   1.000
_cell.angle_alpha   90.00
_cell.angle_beta   90.00
_cell.angle_gamma   90.00
#
_symmetry.space_group_name_H-M   'P 1'
#
loop_
_entity.id
_entity.type
_entity.pdbx_description
1 polymer ?
#
loop_
_entity_poly.entity_id
_entity_poly.type
_entity_poly.pdbx_seq_one_letter_code
_entity_poly.pdbx_strand_id
1 'polypeptide(L)' 'MPDKILKINDLAVEYRNKGKYLRVLQDINLELDSGEILALVGE' A
#
# COMPACT_ATOMS: atom_id res chain seq x y z
N MET A 1 7.07 11.22 20.40
CA MET A 1 6.26 10.75 19.26
C MET A 1 6.71 9.33 18.99
N PRO A 2 5.80 8.36 18.79
CA PRO A 2 6.20 7.01 18.41
C PRO A 2 6.96 7.06 17.07
N ASP A 3 7.97 6.22 16.93
CA ASP A 3 8.77 6.17 15.71
C ASP A 3 7.94 5.56 14.58
N LYS A 4 7.87 6.24 13.43
CA LYS A 4 7.27 5.69 12.21
C LYS A 4 8.16 4.58 11.66
N ILE A 5 7.63 3.35 11.62
CA ILE A 5 8.37 2.17 11.16
C ILE A 5 8.03 1.79 9.72
N LEU A 6 6.88 2.22 9.21
CA LEU A 6 6.50 2.07 7.81
C LEU A 6 5.90 3.38 7.30
N LYS A 7 6.31 3.78 6.10
CA LYS A 7 5.70 4.86 5.35
C LYS A 7 5.67 4.51 3.87
N ILE A 8 4.48 4.42 3.31
CA ILE A 8 4.19 4.19 1.90
C ILE A 8 3.52 5.46 1.40
N ASN A 9 4.06 6.05 0.33
CA ASN A 9 3.43 7.18 -0.35
C ASN A 9 3.24 6.83 -1.82
N ASP A 10 2.06 7.18 -2.36
CA ASP A 10 1.71 7.09 -3.77
C ASP A 10 2.03 5.72 -4.42
N LEU A 11 1.82 4.63 -3.67
CA LEU A 11 2.08 3.29 -4.19
C LEU A 11 1.08 2.96 -5.31
N ALA A 12 1.62 2.68 -6.49
CA ALA A 12 0.91 2.14 -7.64
C ALA A 12 1.51 0.78 -8.02
N VAL A 13 0.64 -0.20 -8.29
CA VAL A 13 1.04 -1.53 -8.76
C VAL A 13 0.26 -1.86 -10.01
N GLU A 14 0.99 -2.30 -11.03
CA GLU A 14 0.43 -2.71 -12.31
C GLU A 14 0.95 -4.09 -12.69
N TYR A 15 0.04 -4.91 -13.21
CA TYR A 15 0.39 -6.20 -13.79
C TYR A 15 0.17 -6.18 -15.30
N ARG A 16 1.08 -6.82 -16.03
CA ARG A 16 0.85 -7.10 -17.45
C ARG A 16 -0.08 -8.29 -17.59
N ASN A 17 -1.22 -8.09 -18.22
CA ASN A 17 -2.24 -9.10 -18.43
C ASN A 17 -2.73 -9.05 -19.89
N LYS A 18 -2.53 -10.15 -20.63
CA LYS A 18 -2.96 -10.32 -22.04
C LYS A 18 -2.61 -9.12 -22.94
N GLY A 19 -1.39 -8.62 -22.81
CA GLY A 19 -0.88 -7.50 -23.62
C GLY A 19 -1.35 -6.12 -23.18
N LYS A 20 -2.17 -6.02 -22.13
CA LYS A 20 -2.57 -4.75 -21.49
C LYS A 20 -1.97 -4.63 -20.09
N TYR A 21 -1.87 -3.43 -19.58
CA TYR A 21 -1.58 -3.20 -18.16
C TYR A 21 -2.89 -3.14 -17.38
N LEU A 22 -2.94 -3.85 -16.26
CA LEU A 22 -4.00 -3.77 -15.28
C LEU A 22 -3.42 -3.10 -14.03
N ARG A 23 -3.91 -1.90 -13.73
CA ARG A 23 -3.59 -1.21 -12.48
C ARG A 23 -4.43 -1.80 -11.36
N VAL A 24 -3.75 -2.39 -10.37
CA VAL A 24 -4.38 -3.08 -9.23
C VAL A 24 -4.31 -2.30 -7.93
N LEU A 25 -3.32 -1.43 -7.78
CA LEU A 25 -3.21 -0.47 -6.69
C LEU A 25 -2.94 0.89 -7.32
N GLN A 26 -3.58 1.93 -6.78
CA GLN A 26 -3.41 3.30 -7.20
C GLN A 26 -3.47 4.21 -5.98
N ASP A 27 -2.53 5.16 -5.91
CA ASP A 27 -2.47 6.24 -4.93
C ASP A 27 -2.58 5.77 -3.47
N ILE A 28 -1.98 4.61 -3.17
CA ILE A 28 -1.99 4.03 -1.82
C ILE A 28 -0.97 4.75 -0.94
N ASN A 29 -1.50 5.35 0.14
CA ASN A 29 -0.74 6.04 1.17
C ASN A 29 -1.01 5.34 2.52
N LEU A 30 0.04 4.93 3.22
CA LEU A 30 -0.05 4.20 4.49
C LEU A 30 1.10 4.55 5.40
N GLU A 31 0.83 4.72 6.70
CA GLU A 31 1.85 4.86 7.74
C GLU A 31 1.56 3.86 8.86
N LEU A 32 2.62 3.34 9.50
CA LEU A 32 2.52 2.48 10.68
C LEU A 32 3.54 2.94 11.72
N ASP A 33 3.05 3.16 12.95
CA ASP A 33 3.89 3.56 14.07
C ASP A 33 4.41 2.33 14.84
N SER A 34 5.53 2.48 15.54
CA SER A 34 6.11 1.41 16.37
C SER A 34 5.13 0.96 17.46
N GLY A 35 4.84 -0.34 17.50
CA GLY A 35 3.91 -0.96 18.45
C GLY A 35 2.44 -0.93 18.02
N GLU A 36 2.11 -0.34 16.88
CA GLU A 36 0.78 -0.36 16.29
C GLU A 36 0.51 -1.70 15.58
N ILE A 37 -0.71 -2.23 15.73
CA ILE A 37 -1.21 -3.38 14.96
C ILE A 37 -2.25 -2.86 13.97
N LEU A 38 -1.94 -2.96 12.68
CA LEU A 38 -2.83 -2.58 11.59
C LEU A 38 -3.35 -3.83 10.87
N ALA A 39 -4.68 -3.91 10.68
CA ALA A 39 -5.31 -4.94 9.86
C ALA A 39 -5.72 -4.35 8.49
N LEU A 40 -5.38 -5.06 7.42
CA LEU A 40 -5.87 -4.78 6.07
C LEU A 40 -6.99 -5.78 5.75
N VAL A 41 -8.15 -5.27 5.32
CA VAL A 41 -9.33 -6.08 4.97
C VAL A 41 -9.80 -5.68 3.57
N GLY A 42 -10.21 -6.67 2.78
CA GLY A 42 -10.80 -6.49 1.46
C GLY A 42 -11.95 -7.47 1.24
N GLU A 43 -12.68 -7.28 0.15
CA GLU A 43 -13.72 -8.22 -0.34
C GLU A 43 -13.14 -9.61 -0.68
#